data_AF-A0AAW0JL13-F1
#
_entry.id   AF-A0AAW0JL13-F1
#
_cell.length_a   1.000
_cell.length_b   1.000
_cell.length_c   1.000
_cell.angle_alpha   90.00
_cell.angle_beta   90.00
_cell.angle_gamma   90.00
#
_symmetry.space_group_name_H-M   'P 1'
#
loop_
_entity.id
_entity.type
_entity.pdbx_description
1 polymer ?
#
loop_
_entity_poly.entity_id
_entity_poly.type
_entity_poly.pdbx_seq_one_letter_code
_entity_poly.pdbx_strand_id
1 'polypeptide(L)' 'MRFPEYDDLYCKYCFVYGQDWAPTAGLEEGISQIASKSQDVRQALVWNFPIDVTFKSTNPYGCESGP' A
#
# COMPACT_ATOMS: atom_id res chain seq x y z
N MET A 1 12.85 -6.01 -3.15
CA MET A 1 12.40 -7.41 -3.08
C MET A 1 12.67 -8.07 -4.42
N ARG A 2 13.18 -9.31 -4.43
CA ARG A 2 13.35 -10.11 -5.67
C ARG A 2 12.52 -11.37 -5.52
N PHE A 3 11.65 -11.61 -6.51
CA PHE A 3 10.80 -12.79 -6.59
C PHE A 3 11.18 -13.54 -7.89
N PRO A 4 12.17 -14.44 -7.82
CA PRO A 4 12.74 -15.04 -9.03
C PRO A 4 11.77 -15.98 -9.76
N GLU A 5 10.81 -16.58 -9.05
CA GLU A 5 9.88 -17.59 -9.57
C GLU A 5 8.54 -17.03 -10.08
N TYR A 6 8.28 -15.74 -9.87
CA TYR A 6 7.01 -15.12 -10.20
C TYR A 6 7.22 -13.94 -11.14
N ASP A 7 6.52 -13.98 -12.28
CA ASP A 7 6.60 -12.94 -13.30
C ASP A 7 5.51 -11.87 -13.12
N ASP A 8 4.39 -12.22 -12.48
CA ASP A 8 3.29 -11.33 -12.18
C ASP A 8 2.98 -11.34 -10.68
N LEU A 9 2.93 -10.16 -10.06
CA LEU A 9 2.66 -10.01 -8.64
C LEU A 9 1.70 -8.87 -8.34
N TYR A 10 0.87 -9.05 -7.33
CA TYR A 10 0.06 -7.99 -6.72
C TYR A 10 0.28 -7.99 -5.22
N CYS A 11 0.09 -6.82 -4.60
CA CYS A 11 0.17 -6.65 -3.16
C CYS A 11 -1.23 -6.46 -2.60
N LYS A 12 -1.63 -7.26 -1.62
CA LYS A 12 -2.81 -6.98 -0.80
C LYS A 12 -2.40 -6.06 0.34
N TYR A 13 -3.14 -4.98 0.57
CA TYR A 13 -2.92 -4.04 1.67
C TYR A 13 -4.20 -3.88 2.49
N CYS A 14 -4.03 -3.58 3.78
CA CYS A 14 -5.10 -3.23 4.71
C CYS A 14 -4.56 -2.17 5.66
N PHE A 15 -5.28 -1.07 5.79
CA PHE A 15 -4.88 0.03 6.67
C PHE A 15 -5.24 -0.27 8.12
N VAL A 16 -4.25 -0.13 9.00
CA VAL A 16 -4.43 -0.23 10.45
C VAL A 16 -4.23 1.16 11.03
N TYR A 17 -5.14 1.59 11.90
CA TYR A 17 -5.17 2.94 12.45
C TYR A 17 -5.56 2.92 13.94
N GLY A 18 -5.14 3.95 14.67
CA GLY A 18 -5.43 4.09 16.10
C GLY A 18 -6.88 4.45 16.38
N GLN A 19 -7.33 4.29 17.62
CA GLN A 19 -8.74 4.47 18.02
C GLN A 19 -9.31 5.88 17.76
N ASP A 20 -8.44 6.91 17.74
CA ASP A 20 -8.82 8.30 17.46
C ASP A 20 -8.92 8.62 15.95
N TRP A 21 -8.51 7.68 15.10
CA TRP A 21 -8.53 7.82 13.66
C TRP A 21 -9.75 7.11 13.09
N ALA A 22 -10.47 7.79 12.20
CA ALA A 22 -11.56 7.20 11.45
C ALA A 22 -11.33 7.44 9.94
N PRO A 23 -11.44 6.40 9.10
CA PRO A 23 -11.39 6.58 7.66
C PRO A 23 -12.61 7.40 7.20
N THR A 24 -12.37 8.32 6.28
CA THR A 24 -13.41 9.22 5.76
C THR A 24 -13.58 9.13 4.25
N ALA A 25 -12.55 8.68 3.54
CA ALA A 25 -12.58 8.47 2.10
C ALA A 25 -11.44 7.53 1.67
N GLY A 26 -11.56 6.95 0.49
CA GLY A 26 -10.60 5.97 -0.03
C GLY A 26 -10.92 4.55 0.38
N LEU A 27 -10.02 3.63 0.04
CA LEU A 27 -10.22 2.19 0.23
C LEU A 27 -9.45 1.70 1.47
N GLU A 28 -10.15 1.10 2.43
CA GLU A 28 -9.56 0.61 3.69
C GLU A 28 -8.70 -0.66 3.50
N GLU A 29 -9.10 -1.54 2.58
CA GLU A 29 -8.30 -2.69 2.14
C GLU A 29 -8.44 -2.92 0.64
N GLY A 30 -7.36 -3.34 -0.01
CA GLY A 30 -7.37 -3.50 -1.46
C GLY A 30 -6.21 -4.34 -1.97
N ILE A 31 -6.19 -4.47 -3.29
CA ILE A 31 -5.06 -5.05 -4.03
C ILE A 31 -4.46 -3.97 -4.93
N SER A 32 -3.14 -3.98 -5.07
CA SER A 32 -2.46 -3.14 -6.05
C SER A 32 -2.77 -3.61 -7.48
N GLN A 33 -2.33 -2.81 -8.46
CA GLN A 33 -2.13 -3.31 -9.82
C GLN A 33 -1.30 -4.60 -9.81
N ILE A 34 -1.56 -5.51 -10.75
CA ILE A 34 -0.63 -6.58 -11.09
C ILE A 34 0.58 -5.95 -11.79
N ALA A 35 1.74 -6.03 -11.14
CA ALA A 35 3.01 -5.64 -11.75
C ALA A 35 3.61 -6.87 -12.44
N SER A 36 4.11 -6.65 -13.65
CA SER A 36 4.86 -7.66 -14.39
C SER A 36 6.36 -7.35 -14.30
N LYS A 37 7.15 -8.41 -14.24
CA LYS A 37 8.60 -8.35 -14.16
C LYS A 37 9.19 -7.79 -15.45
N SER A 38 10.06 -6.79 -15.32
CA SER A 38 10.75 -6.23 -16.47
C SER A 38 11.70 -7.27 -17.07
N GLN A 39 11.80 -7.30 -18.40
CA GLN A 39 12.72 -8.20 -19.10
C GLN A 39 14.18 -7.68 -19.11
N ASP A 40 14.44 -6.52 -18.50
CA ASP A 40 15.79 -5.97 -18.40
C ASP A 40 16.63 -6.71 -17.33
N VAL A 41 17.94 -6.46 -17.29
CA VAL A 41 18.91 -7.13 -16.39
C VAL A 41 18.51 -7.02 -14.91
N ARG A 42 17.75 -5.98 -14.54
CA ARG A 42 17.33 -5.75 -13.16
C ARG A 42 16.15 -6.63 -12.75
N GLN A 43 15.39 -7.14 -13.73
CA GLN A 43 14.22 -8.00 -13.50
C GLN A 43 13.28 -7.40 -12.44
N ALA A 44 12.97 -6.12 -12.61
CA ALA A 44 12.30 -5.31 -11.61
C ALA A 44 10.78 -5.39 -11.77
N LEU A 45 10.07 -5.43 -10.64
CA LEU A 45 8.62 -5.28 -10.57
C LEU A 45 8.32 -3.87 -10.06
N VAL A 46 7.53 -3.12 -10.82
CA VAL A 46 7.16 -1.75 -10.48
C VAL A 46 5.66 -1.64 -10.36
N TRP A 47 5.20 -1.26 -9.17
CA TRP A 47 3.80 -0.93 -8.91
C TRP A 47 3.61 0.58 -9.04
N ASN A 48 2.99 1.01 -10.16
CA ASN A 48 2.59 2.40 -10.36
C ASN A 48 1.12 2.59 -9.95
N PHE A 49 0.76 2.11 -8.76
CA PHE A 49 -0.60 2.16 -8.25
C PHE A 49 -0.69 3.17 -7.11
N PRO A 50 -1.30 4.35 -7.31
CA PRO A 50 -1.55 5.27 -6.21
C PRO A 50 -2.54 4.62 -5.25
N ILE A 51 -2.17 4.56 -3.97
CA ILE A 51 -3.07 4.13 -2.90
C ILE A 51 -3.49 5.38 -2.15
N ASP A 52 -4.79 5.71 -2.25
CA ASP A 52 -5.38 6.89 -1.62
C ASP A 52 -6.30 6.48 -0.47
N VAL A 53 -6.00 6.97 0.74
CA VAL A 53 -6.85 6.85 1.92
C VAL A 53 -6.82 8.17 2.69
N THR A 54 -7.99 8.61 3.16
CA THR A 54 -8.14 9.83 3.96
C THR A 54 -8.68 9.46 5.32
N PHE A 55 -8.06 9.97 6.37
CA PHE A 55 -8.50 9.80 7.73
C PHE A 55 -8.81 11.15 8.38
N LYS A 56 -9.74 11.14 9.34
CA LYS A 56 -9.93 12.23 10.31
C LYS A 56 -9.46 11.79 11.68
N SER A 57 -8.93 12.73 12.46
CA SER A 57 -8.62 12.54 13.87
C SER A 57 -9.14 13.72 14.69
N THR A 58 -9.58 13.44 15.92
CA THR A 58 -9.89 14.46 16.93
C THR A 58 -8.65 14.89 17.73
N ASN A 59 -7.51 14.23 17.52
CA ASN A 59 -6.23 14.46 18.20
C ASN A 59 -5.04 14.27 17.22
N PRO A 60 -4.44 15.34 16.68
CA PRO A 60 -3.42 15.25 15.63
C PRO A 60 -2.08 14.66 16.09
N TYR A 61 -1.83 14.55 17.40
CA TYR A 61 -0.56 14.04 17.95
C TYR A 61 -0.31 12.54 17.67
N GLY A 62 -1.30 11.79 17.20
CA GLY A 62 -1.19 10.35 16.90
C GLY A 62 -0.73 10.00 15.48
N CYS A 63 -0.47 10.97 14.59
CA CYS A 63 -0.13 10.68 13.19
C CYS A 63 1.33 10.26 12.98
N GLU A 64 2.21 10.54 13.94
CA GLU A 64 3.66 10.33 13.83
C GLU A 64 4.19 9.11 14.61
N SER A 65 3.30 8.27 15.18
CA SER A 65 3.71 7.10 15.95
C SER A 65 3.02 5.82 15.51
N GLY A 66 3.36 5.36 14.31
CA GLY A 66 3.27 3.94 13.96
C GLY A 66 4.64 3.27 14.23
N PRO A 67 4.70 2.15 14.98
CA PRO A 67 5.92 1.33 15.07
C PRO A 67 6.27 0.64 13.74
#